data_AF-A0A2G9U376-F1
#
_entry.id   AF-A0A2G9U376-F1
#
_cell.length_a   1.000
_cell.length_b   1.000
_cell.length_c   1.000
_cell.angle_alpha   90.00
_cell.angle_beta   90.00
_cell.angle_gamma   90.00
#
_symmetry.space_group_name_H-M   'P 1'
#
loop_
_entity.id
_entity.type
_entity.pdbx_description
1 polymer ?
#
loop_
_entity_poly.entity_id
_entity_poly.type
_entity_poly.pdbx_seq_one_letter_code
_entity_poly.pdbx_strand_id
1 'polypeptide(L)'
;MTPQPNSVKSGSQQLDEMYSNLRNSNINVRAVWIQVTSPINWFSSSTANINFLNSILARASQYGLTIGIYTSYYDWNQITAGATINNAMLWYWNVYGGGPSNETPPNFNDFRSFGGWMAPSVKQFAQVESVCGVTVNRDVYSTSNTMNAAAVAKSGKSEQITVGGLGLANAAAFTGKPEIKA
;
A
#
# COMPACT_ATOMS: atom_id res chain seq x y z
N MET A 1 1.80 2.73 -5.75
CA MET A 1 1.25 2.87 -7.11
C MET A 1 -0.26 2.92 -7.06
N THR A 2 -0.86 3.67 -7.98
CA THR A 2 -2.30 3.67 -8.22
C THR A 2 -2.57 2.83 -9.46
N PRO A 3 -3.11 1.60 -9.31
CA PRO A 3 -3.38 0.74 -10.44
C PRO A 3 -4.48 1.30 -11.34
N GLN A 4 -4.40 0.98 -12.63
CA GLN A 4 -5.35 1.37 -13.66
C GLN A 4 -5.89 0.10 -14.33
N PRO A 5 -6.80 -0.65 -13.70
CA PRO A 5 -7.29 -1.92 -14.22
C PRO A 5 -7.99 -1.77 -15.57
N ASN A 6 -8.70 -0.66 -15.80
CA ASN A 6 -9.37 -0.37 -17.07
C ASN A 6 -8.45 0.11 -18.20
N SER A 7 -7.13 0.12 -18.00
CA SER A 7 -6.17 0.41 -19.08
C SER A 7 -5.91 -0.83 -19.95
N VAL A 8 -5.22 -0.65 -21.08
CA VAL A 8 -4.77 -1.76 -21.93
C VAL A 8 -3.59 -2.56 -21.34
N LYS A 9 -3.00 -2.10 -20.23
CA LYS A 9 -1.80 -2.70 -19.63
C LYS A 9 -2.19 -3.61 -18.46
N SER A 10 -1.59 -4.79 -18.41
CA SER A 10 -1.70 -5.68 -17.25
C SER A 10 -1.15 -5.02 -15.98
N GLY A 11 -1.54 -5.54 -14.82
CA GLY A 11 -1.00 -5.08 -13.55
C GLY A 11 0.53 -5.25 -13.48
N SER A 12 1.06 -6.36 -13.99
CA SER A 12 2.51 -6.57 -14.10
C SER A 12 3.22 -5.52 -14.94
N GLN A 13 2.67 -5.14 -16.10
CA GLN A 13 3.24 -4.08 -16.96
C GLN A 13 3.24 -2.72 -16.26
N GLN A 14 2.18 -2.38 -15.54
CA GLN A 14 2.12 -1.14 -14.77
C GLN A 14 3.16 -1.10 -13.65
N LEU A 15 3.42 -2.24 -13.00
CA LEU A 15 4.48 -2.33 -12.00
C LEU A 15 5.88 -2.23 -12.63
N ASP A 16 6.11 -2.89 -13.76
CA ASP A 16 7.38 -2.83 -14.49
C ASP A 16 7.75 -1.39 -14.84
N GLU A 17 6.79 -0.62 -15.36
CA GLU A 17 6.98 0.78 -15.72
C GLU A 17 7.32 1.64 -14.50
N MET A 18 6.59 1.49 -13.40
CA MET A 18 6.89 2.22 -12.16
C MET A 18 8.29 1.85 -11.63
N TYR A 19 8.58 0.55 -11.52
CA TYR A 19 9.82 0.05 -10.93
C TYR A 19 11.05 0.42 -11.78
N SER A 20 10.99 0.21 -13.09
CA SER A 20 12.09 0.55 -14.01
C SER A 20 12.39 2.04 -14.03
N ASN A 21 11.37 2.91 -14.06
CA ASN A 21 11.57 4.35 -14.02
C ASN A 21 12.24 4.82 -12.71
N LEU A 22 11.87 4.24 -11.57
CA LEU A 22 12.53 4.53 -10.28
C LEU A 22 13.99 4.05 -10.27
N ARG A 23 14.24 2.82 -10.74
CA ARG A 23 15.61 2.27 -10.81
C ARG A 23 16.50 3.06 -11.76
N ASN A 24 15.98 3.46 -12.92
CA ASN A 24 16.66 4.31 -13.90
C ASN A 24 16.96 5.71 -13.34
N SER A 25 16.17 6.17 -12.37
CA SER A 25 16.39 7.42 -11.63
C SER A 25 17.31 7.25 -10.41
N ASN A 26 18.06 6.14 -10.34
CA ASN A 26 18.92 5.77 -9.21
C ASN A 26 18.19 5.74 -7.86
N ILE A 27 16.93 5.27 -7.86
CA ILE A 27 16.14 5.03 -6.65
C ILE A 27 16.04 3.51 -6.43
N ASN A 28 16.52 3.04 -5.28
CA ASN A 28 16.34 1.67 -4.83
C ASN A 28 15.02 1.55 -4.07
N VAL A 29 14.15 0.64 -4.52
CA VAL A 29 12.81 0.44 -3.96
C VAL A 29 12.80 -0.85 -3.16
N ARG A 30 12.46 -0.77 -1.86
CA ARG A 30 12.36 -1.95 -0.99
C ARG A 30 10.94 -2.47 -0.85
N ALA A 31 9.96 -1.59 -0.94
CA ALA A 31 8.56 -1.92 -0.78
C ALA A 31 7.68 -1.04 -1.67
N VAL A 32 6.50 -1.57 -2.01
CA VAL A 32 5.47 -0.85 -2.75
C VAL A 32 4.11 -0.97 -2.06
N TRP A 33 3.41 0.16 -1.94
CA TRP A 33 2.00 0.20 -1.55
C TRP A 33 1.12 0.22 -2.80
N ILE A 34 0.18 -0.73 -2.91
CA ILE A 34 -0.80 -0.83 -4.00
C ILE A 34 -2.11 -0.18 -3.52
N GLN A 35 -2.55 0.88 -4.18
CA GLN A 35 -3.80 1.56 -3.85
C GLN A 35 -4.99 0.77 -4.42
N VAL A 36 -5.79 0.19 -3.52
CA VAL A 36 -7.01 -0.58 -3.82
C VAL A 36 -8.18 0.16 -3.19
N THR A 37 -8.54 1.28 -3.82
CA THR A 37 -9.63 2.17 -3.38
C THR A 37 -10.52 2.54 -4.55
N SER A 38 -11.60 3.26 -4.26
CA SER A 38 -12.47 3.88 -5.27
C SER A 38 -13.08 2.82 -6.20
N PRO A 39 -14.04 2.00 -5.73
CA PRO A 39 -14.56 0.84 -6.46
C PRO A 39 -15.02 1.12 -7.89
N ILE A 40 -15.49 2.35 -8.15
CA ILE A 40 -15.90 2.80 -9.49
C ILE A 40 -14.78 2.71 -10.54
N ASN A 41 -13.51 2.71 -10.13
CA ASN A 41 -12.35 2.62 -11.04
C ASN A 41 -11.93 1.18 -11.35
N TRP A 42 -12.63 0.18 -10.81
CA TRP A 42 -12.31 -1.24 -10.96
C TRP A 42 -13.30 -1.94 -11.87
N PHE A 43 -12.99 -3.18 -12.28
CA PHE A 43 -13.95 -4.00 -13.01
C PHE A 43 -15.14 -4.33 -12.10
N SER A 44 -16.31 -4.56 -12.71
CA SER A 44 -17.47 -5.10 -11.99
C SER A 44 -17.26 -6.54 -11.50
N SER A 45 -16.32 -7.27 -12.11
CA SER A 45 -15.95 -8.63 -11.70
C SER A 45 -14.85 -8.62 -10.65
N SER A 46 -15.17 -9.07 -9.43
CA SER A 46 -14.19 -9.26 -8.37
C SER A 46 -13.08 -10.23 -8.76
N THR A 47 -13.40 -11.31 -9.49
CA THR A 47 -12.41 -12.26 -10.02
C THR A 47 -11.43 -11.57 -10.98
N ALA A 48 -11.91 -10.71 -11.87
CA ALA A 48 -11.03 -9.96 -12.77
C ALA A 48 -10.12 -9.00 -11.99
N ASN A 49 -10.66 -8.33 -10.95
CA ASN A 49 -9.88 -7.46 -10.07
C ASN A 49 -8.80 -8.24 -9.30
N ILE A 50 -9.15 -9.41 -8.74
CA ILE A 50 -8.21 -10.29 -8.03
C ILE A 50 -7.10 -10.77 -8.96
N ASN A 51 -7.44 -11.21 -10.18
CA ASN A 51 -6.44 -11.65 -11.16
C ASN A 51 -5.50 -10.50 -11.56
N PHE A 52 -6.06 -9.31 -11.78
CA PHE A 52 -5.28 -8.12 -12.08
C PHE A 52 -4.33 -7.77 -10.93
N LEU A 53 -4.82 -7.74 -9.68
CA LEU A 53 -4.01 -7.50 -8.49
C LEU A 53 -2.92 -8.56 -8.32
N ASN A 54 -3.26 -9.85 -8.43
CA ASN A 54 -2.28 -10.94 -8.32
C ASN A 54 -1.18 -10.84 -9.39
N SER A 55 -1.46 -10.29 -10.57
CA SER A 55 -0.42 -10.02 -11.57
C SER A 55 0.59 -8.97 -11.10
N ILE A 56 0.15 -7.96 -10.34
CA ILE A 56 1.02 -6.98 -9.67
C ILE A 56 1.83 -7.68 -8.57
N LEU A 57 1.14 -8.45 -7.71
CA LEU A 57 1.76 -9.12 -6.56
C LEU A 57 2.87 -10.08 -6.97
N ALA A 58 2.60 -10.90 -7.99
CA ALA A 58 3.56 -11.83 -8.54
C ALA A 58 4.79 -11.11 -9.11
N ARG A 59 4.60 -9.99 -9.83
CA ARG A 59 5.71 -9.23 -10.40
C ARG A 59 6.52 -8.51 -9.32
N ALA A 60 5.89 -7.93 -8.30
CA ALA A 60 6.58 -7.34 -7.17
C ALA A 60 7.42 -8.36 -6.41
N SER A 61 6.90 -9.58 -6.22
CA SER A 61 7.64 -10.69 -5.61
C SER A 61 8.88 -11.09 -6.43
N GLN A 62 8.80 -11.09 -7.76
CA GLN A 62 9.96 -11.34 -8.64
C GLN A 62 11.06 -10.28 -8.49
N TYR A 63 10.69 -9.05 -8.16
CA TYR A 63 11.64 -7.97 -7.85
C TYR A 63 12.10 -7.94 -6.39
N GLY A 64 11.66 -8.88 -5.56
CA GLY A 64 12.01 -8.93 -4.14
C GLY A 64 11.40 -7.77 -3.32
N LEU A 65 10.34 -7.15 -3.82
CA LEU A 65 9.67 -6.05 -3.14
C LEU A 65 8.75 -6.58 -2.03
N THR A 66 8.81 -5.96 -0.86
CA THR A 66 7.74 -6.10 0.13
C THR A 66 6.49 -5.39 -0.36
N ILE A 67 5.33 -6.00 -0.14
CA ILE A 67 4.05 -5.46 -0.62
C ILE A 67 3.23 -4.95 0.56
N GLY A 68 2.59 -3.81 0.36
CA GLY A 68 1.47 -3.38 1.17
C GLY A 68 0.26 -3.00 0.32
N ILE A 69 -0.94 -3.10 0.91
CA ILE A 69 -2.21 -2.68 0.29
C ILE A 69 -2.71 -1.44 1.02
N TYR A 70 -3.03 -0.39 0.26
CA TYR A 70 -3.74 0.78 0.74
C TYR A 70 -5.24 0.65 0.39
N THR A 71 -6.11 0.47 1.38
CA THR A 71 -7.55 0.19 1.16
C THR A 71 -8.39 0.53 2.39
N SER A 72 -9.71 0.35 2.33
CA SER A 72 -10.58 0.31 3.50
C SER A 72 -11.33 -1.02 3.53
N TYR A 73 -11.98 -1.34 4.65
CA TYR A 73 -12.88 -2.49 4.72
C TYR A 73 -13.90 -2.48 3.56
N TYR A 74 -14.49 -1.31 3.32
CA TYR A 74 -15.52 -1.13 2.29
C TYR A 74 -14.93 -1.31 0.90
N ASP A 75 -13.86 -0.59 0.58
CA ASP A 75 -13.23 -0.66 -0.75
C ASP A 75 -12.77 -2.08 -1.07
N TRP A 76 -12.09 -2.73 -0.11
CA TRP A 76 -11.64 -4.11 -0.28
C TRP A 76 -12.81 -5.05 -0.57
N ASN A 77 -13.88 -4.96 0.23
CA ASN A 77 -15.06 -5.80 0.02
C ASN A 77 -15.72 -5.55 -1.35
N GLN A 78 -15.87 -4.30 -1.77
CA GLN A 78 -16.47 -3.97 -3.07
C GLN A 78 -15.60 -4.40 -4.25
N ILE A 79 -14.28 -4.28 -4.15
CA ILE A 79 -13.36 -4.56 -5.26
C ILE A 79 -13.04 -6.05 -5.38
N THR A 80 -12.87 -6.75 -4.26
CA THR A 80 -12.39 -8.14 -4.22
C THR A 80 -13.44 -9.14 -3.71
N ALA A 81 -14.68 -8.71 -3.45
CA ALA A 81 -15.69 -9.52 -2.78
C ALA A 81 -15.25 -10.03 -1.39
N GLY A 82 -14.33 -9.32 -0.71
CA GLY A 82 -13.85 -9.69 0.62
C GLY A 82 -12.81 -10.80 0.64
N ALA A 83 -12.16 -11.07 -0.51
CA ALA A 83 -11.10 -12.06 -0.65
C ALA A 83 -10.02 -11.93 0.42
N THR A 84 -9.35 -13.04 0.73
CA THR A 84 -8.25 -13.08 1.69
C THR A 84 -6.91 -12.84 1.00
N ILE A 85 -6.01 -12.13 1.66
CA ILE A 85 -4.62 -11.95 1.21
C ILE A 85 -3.66 -12.41 2.29
N ASN A 86 -2.53 -12.98 1.86
CA ASN A 86 -1.41 -13.29 2.73
C ASN A 86 -0.18 -12.45 2.40
N ASN A 87 0.77 -12.41 3.33
CA ASN A 87 2.11 -11.83 3.13
C ASN A 87 2.14 -10.39 2.59
N ALA A 88 1.14 -9.58 2.94
CA ALA A 88 1.05 -8.17 2.55
C ALA A 88 0.78 -7.29 3.77
N MET A 89 1.44 -6.15 3.86
CA MET A 89 1.13 -5.12 4.85
C MET A 89 -0.22 -4.47 4.56
N LEU A 90 -0.86 -3.90 5.58
CA LEU A 90 -2.09 -3.11 5.43
C LEU A 90 -1.86 -1.66 5.83
N TRP A 91 -2.22 -0.76 4.92
CA TRP A 91 -2.42 0.65 5.18
C TRP A 91 -3.91 0.92 5.01
N TYR A 92 -4.67 0.89 6.10
CA TYR A 92 -6.10 1.13 5.99
C TYR A 92 -6.41 2.62 6.09
N TRP A 93 -7.48 3.07 5.46
CA TRP A 93 -7.99 4.43 5.65
C TRP A 93 -9.36 4.40 6.35
N ASN A 94 -9.54 5.31 7.30
CA ASN A 94 -10.82 5.58 7.93
C ASN A 94 -10.88 7.06 8.33
N VAL A 95 -11.77 7.82 7.68
CA VAL A 95 -11.94 9.27 7.86
C VAL A 95 -13.42 9.61 7.71
N TYR A 96 -13.88 10.71 8.30
CA TYR A 96 -15.28 11.15 8.17
C TYR A 96 -15.55 11.96 6.89
N GLY A 97 -14.50 12.33 6.14
CA GLY A 97 -14.58 13.28 5.04
C GLY A 97 -13.23 13.94 4.75
N GLY A 98 -13.24 15.04 4.00
CA GLY A 98 -12.04 15.86 3.75
C GLY A 98 -11.92 17.03 4.71
N GLY A 99 -10.70 17.40 5.07
CA GLY A 99 -10.38 18.54 5.92
C GLY A 99 -10.35 18.24 7.44
N PRO A 100 -9.82 19.17 8.25
CA PRO A 100 -9.44 18.90 9.65
C PRO A 100 -10.60 18.52 10.58
N SER A 101 -11.83 18.94 10.27
CA SER A 101 -13.02 18.58 11.05
C SER A 101 -13.46 17.13 10.85
N ASN A 102 -12.86 16.42 9.89
CA ASN A 102 -13.27 15.09 9.47
C ASN A 102 -12.19 14.02 9.76
N GLU A 103 -11.22 14.36 10.62
CA GLU A 103 -10.23 13.41 11.13
C GLU A 103 -10.88 12.32 11.99
N THR A 104 -10.33 11.10 11.94
CA THR A 104 -10.54 10.10 13.00
C THR A 104 -9.37 10.11 13.98
N PRO A 105 -9.50 9.52 15.19
CA PRO A 105 -8.36 9.44 16.11
C PRO A 105 -7.12 8.80 15.47
N PRO A 106 -5.91 9.37 15.66
CA PRO A 106 -4.66 8.86 15.09
C PRO A 106 -4.14 7.65 15.88
N ASN A 107 -4.94 6.59 15.94
CA ASN A 107 -4.63 5.31 16.56
C ASN A 107 -5.38 4.18 15.84
N PHE A 108 -5.11 2.93 16.22
CA PHE A 108 -5.69 1.74 15.60
C PHE A 108 -6.93 1.19 16.33
N ASN A 109 -7.50 1.92 17.29
CA ASN A 109 -8.60 1.40 18.12
C ASN A 109 -9.88 1.11 17.33
N ASP A 110 -10.03 1.73 16.16
CA ASP A 110 -11.15 1.52 15.25
C ASP A 110 -10.91 0.43 14.20
N PHE A 111 -9.72 -0.20 14.20
CA PHE A 111 -9.42 -1.28 13.28
C PHE A 111 -10.26 -2.52 13.60
N ARG A 112 -10.80 -3.13 12.55
CA ARG A 112 -11.44 -4.45 12.57
C ARG A 112 -10.76 -5.34 11.54
N SER A 113 -10.56 -6.61 11.85
CA SER A 113 -9.93 -7.55 10.91
C SER A 113 -10.77 -7.73 9.64
N PHE A 114 -10.12 -7.75 8.48
CA PHE A 114 -10.72 -8.05 7.18
C PHE A 114 -9.68 -8.53 6.18
N GLY A 115 -10.12 -9.21 5.13
CA GLY A 115 -9.23 -9.64 4.04
C GLY A 115 -8.04 -10.49 4.48
N GLY A 116 -8.08 -11.13 5.65
CA GLY A 116 -6.95 -11.87 6.23
C GLY A 116 -6.01 -11.05 7.13
N TRP A 117 -6.13 -9.71 7.16
CA TRP A 117 -5.35 -8.87 8.07
C TRP A 117 -5.93 -8.89 9.48
N MET A 118 -5.08 -9.22 10.45
CA MET A 118 -5.39 -9.18 11.88
C MET A 118 -4.87 -7.92 12.59
N ALA A 119 -3.97 -7.19 11.93
CA ALA A 119 -3.46 -5.91 12.41
C ALA A 119 -3.02 -5.05 11.21
N PRO A 120 -3.19 -3.71 11.28
CA PRO A 120 -2.69 -2.79 10.27
C PRO A 120 -1.22 -2.45 10.53
N SER A 121 -0.52 -2.04 9.48
CA SER A 121 0.82 -1.42 9.59
C SER A 121 0.73 0.11 9.64
N VAL A 122 -0.23 0.69 8.92
CA VAL A 122 -0.45 2.13 8.80
C VAL A 122 -1.96 2.42 8.79
N LYS A 123 -2.36 3.58 9.31
CA LYS A 123 -3.71 4.13 9.17
C LYS A 123 -3.64 5.52 8.58
N GLN A 124 -4.42 5.80 7.52
CA GLN A 124 -4.77 7.17 7.13
C GLN A 124 -5.96 7.65 7.96
N PHE A 125 -5.73 8.64 8.82
CA PHE A 125 -6.74 9.19 9.73
C PHE A 125 -7.23 10.58 9.31
N ALA A 126 -6.58 11.21 8.33
CA ALA A 126 -6.97 12.49 7.76
C ALA A 126 -6.68 12.58 6.26
N GLN A 127 -7.46 13.39 5.54
CA GLN A 127 -7.26 13.64 4.10
C GLN A 127 -7.66 15.04 3.69
N VAL A 128 -7.05 15.54 2.61
CA VAL A 128 -7.36 16.86 2.02
C VAL A 128 -7.18 17.99 3.05
N GLU A 129 -6.06 17.98 3.78
CA GLU A 129 -5.73 19.02 4.76
C GLU A 129 -4.67 19.98 4.25
N SER A 130 -4.78 21.26 4.60
CA SER A 130 -3.73 22.24 4.29
C SER A 130 -2.76 22.34 5.46
N VAL A 131 -1.50 21.95 5.22
CA VAL A 131 -0.39 22.11 6.18
C VAL A 131 0.72 22.89 5.49
N CYS A 132 1.09 24.03 6.05
CA CYS A 132 2.13 24.91 5.48
C CYS A 132 1.92 25.25 3.99
N GLY A 133 0.65 25.40 3.55
CA GLY A 133 0.32 25.71 2.16
C GLY A 133 0.28 24.51 1.20
N VAL A 134 0.48 23.28 1.70
CA VAL A 134 0.43 22.04 0.90
C VAL A 134 -0.77 21.20 1.32
N THR A 135 -1.49 20.64 0.34
CA THR A 135 -2.55 19.66 0.60
C THR A 135 -1.93 18.30 0.91
N VAL A 136 -2.23 17.76 2.09
CA VAL A 136 -1.68 16.49 2.59
C VAL A 136 -2.80 15.56 3.07
N ASN A 137 -2.48 14.27 3.06
CA ASN A 137 -3.15 13.27 3.89
C ASN A 137 -2.24 12.97 5.09
N ARG A 138 -2.81 12.52 6.21
CA ARG A 138 -2.05 12.23 7.43
C ARG A 138 -2.28 10.82 7.90
N ASP A 139 -1.17 10.22 8.33
CA ASP A 139 -1.09 8.82 8.68
C ASP A 139 -0.48 8.62 10.06
N VAL A 140 -0.88 7.53 10.72
CA VAL A 140 -0.23 7.01 11.92
C VAL A 140 0.26 5.60 11.66
N TYR A 141 1.43 5.27 12.20
CA TYR A 141 2.05 3.96 12.15
C TYR A 141 2.74 3.67 13.49
N SER A 142 2.79 2.39 13.89
CA SER A 142 3.49 2.03 15.12
C SER A 142 5.00 2.11 14.92
N THR A 143 5.69 2.83 15.82
CA THR A 143 7.16 2.97 15.82
C THR A 143 7.85 1.92 16.68
N SER A 144 7.11 1.11 17.43
CA SER A 144 7.67 0.19 18.45
C SER A 144 8.56 -0.94 17.91
N ASN A 145 8.71 -1.09 16.59
CA ASN A 145 9.64 -2.05 15.97
C ASN A 145 10.60 -1.45 14.93
N THR A 146 10.66 -0.14 14.72
CA THR A 146 11.59 0.44 13.74
C THR A 146 12.80 1.08 14.41
N MET A 147 13.97 0.47 14.21
CA MET A 147 15.20 1.24 14.03
C MET A 147 14.90 2.40 13.07
N ASN A 148 15.16 3.63 13.51
CA ASN A 148 15.20 4.87 12.73
C ASN A 148 14.12 4.96 11.64
N ALA A 149 12.97 5.53 12.01
CA ALA A 149 11.96 6.01 11.07
C ALA A 149 12.62 6.58 9.82
N ALA A 150 12.39 5.92 8.68
CA ALA A 150 12.64 6.37 7.31
C ALA A 150 13.54 7.62 7.17
N ALA A 151 14.79 7.55 7.64
CA ALA A 151 15.80 8.38 7.03
C ALA A 151 15.87 7.87 5.59
N VAL A 152 15.81 8.77 4.61
CA VAL A 152 16.41 8.49 3.30
C VAL A 152 17.87 8.16 3.60
N ALA A 153 18.13 6.87 3.85
CA ALA A 153 19.46 6.41 4.16
C ALA A 153 20.19 6.46 2.83
N LYS A 154 21.11 7.42 2.69
CA LYS A 154 22.19 7.33 1.71
C LYS A 154 22.99 6.08 2.09
N SER A 155 22.63 4.93 1.53
CA SER A 155 23.40 3.71 1.68
C SER A 155 24.70 3.85 0.89
N GLY A 156 25.83 3.49 1.50
CA GLY A 156 27.17 3.91 1.08
C GLY A 156 27.60 3.59 -0.35
N LYS A 157 28.62 4.35 -0.78
CA LYS A 157 29.39 4.35 -2.04
C LYS A 157 28.68 4.80 -3.32
N SER A 158 27.35 4.89 -3.33
CA SER A 158 26.58 5.48 -4.44
C SER A 158 25.57 6.46 -3.84
N GLU A 159 25.33 7.60 -4.48
CA GLU A 159 24.30 8.59 -4.09
C GLU A 159 22.85 8.06 -4.25
N GLN A 160 22.67 6.74 -4.28
CA GLN A 160 21.41 6.05 -4.51
C GLN A 160 20.45 6.24 -3.33
N ILE A 161 19.28 6.80 -3.65
CA ILE A 161 18.19 7.01 -2.71
C ILE A 161 17.51 5.67 -2.46
N THR A 162 17.35 5.25 -1.20
CA THR A 162 16.58 4.05 -0.85
C THR A 162 15.23 4.41 -0.25
N VAL A 163 14.16 3.84 -0.80
CA VAL A 163 12.76 4.08 -0.38
C VAL A 163 12.04 2.78 -0.01
N GLY A 164 10.85 2.91 0.58
CA GLY A 164 9.99 1.77 0.94
C GLY A 164 10.27 1.17 2.32
N GLY A 165 10.72 1.98 3.29
CA GLY A 165 11.00 1.53 4.67
C GLY A 165 9.79 1.39 5.58
N LEU A 166 8.66 2.02 5.24
CA LEU A 166 7.48 2.11 6.09
C LEU A 166 6.82 0.73 6.27
N GLY A 167 6.62 0.32 7.54
CA GLY A 167 6.01 -0.97 7.89
C GLY A 167 6.93 -2.20 7.77
N LEU A 168 8.16 -2.04 7.24
CA LEU A 168 9.05 -3.18 6.97
C LEU A 168 9.45 -4.00 8.21
N ALA A 169 9.52 -3.37 9.38
CA ALA A 169 9.80 -4.11 10.62
C ALA A 169 8.71 -5.13 10.94
N ASN A 170 7.45 -4.81 10.63
CA ASN A 170 6.32 -5.74 10.77
C ASN A 170 6.28 -6.74 9.60
N ALA A 171 6.90 -6.41 8.47
CA ALA A 171 6.98 -7.27 7.30
C ALA A 171 8.07 -8.36 7.38
N ALA A 172 9.03 -8.24 8.30
CA ALA A 172 10.05 -9.27 8.53
C ALA A 172 9.46 -10.64 8.92
N ALA A 173 8.18 -10.69 9.32
CA ALA A 173 7.43 -11.91 9.60
C ALA A 173 6.82 -12.58 8.35
N PHE A 174 6.83 -11.95 7.17
CA PHE A 174 6.27 -12.53 5.95
C PHE A 174 7.30 -13.43 5.26
N THR A 175 7.09 -14.74 5.31
CA THR A 175 8.01 -15.76 4.76
C THR A 175 7.53 -16.37 3.44
N GLY A 176 6.37 -15.94 2.92
CA GLY A 176 5.78 -16.47 1.68
C GLY A 176 5.51 -15.41 0.62
N LYS A 177 5.07 -15.86 -0.57
CA LYS A 177 4.66 -14.97 -1.66
C LYS A 177 3.32 -14.30 -1.30
N PRO A 178 3.15 -12.99 -1.59
CA PRO A 178 1.86 -12.33 -1.45
C PRO A 178 0.89 -12.83 -2.53
N GLU A 179 -0.30 -13.22 -2.11
CA GLU A 179 -1.34 -13.78 -2.98
C GLU A 179 -2.73 -13.45 -2.41
N ILE A 180 -3.66 -13.07 -3.29
CA ILE A 180 -5.08 -12.89 -2.97
C ILE A 180 -5.84 -14.14 -3.40
N LYS A 181 -6.61 -14.71 -2.47
CA LYS A 181 -7.47 -15.89 -2.65
C LYS A 181 -8.93 -15.50 -2.41
N ALA A 182 -9.75 -15.74 -3.43
CA ALA A 182 -11.20 -15.54 -3.40
C ALA A 182 -11.87 -16.48 -2.39
#